data_AF-A0A924VFJ9-F1
#
_entry.id   AF-A0A924VFJ9-F1
#
_cell.length_a   1.000
_cell.length_b   1.000
_cell.length_c   1.000
_cell.angle_alpha   90.00
_cell.angle_beta   90.00
_cell.angle_gamma   90.00
#
_symmetry.space_group_name_H-M   'P 1'
#
loop_
_entity.id
_entity.type
_entity.pdbx_description
1 polymer ?
#
loop_
_entity_poly.entity_id
_entity_poly.type
_entity_poly.pdbx_seq_one_letter_code
_entity_poly.pdbx_strand_id
1 'polypeptide(L)'
;MEAWKLIVLFSSAFFGGVSVFLFKSKNTNRLKLVLSFSGAYLFAITILHLMPDVYSSGNPDIGLFILGGFLLQILMEQFSEGIEHGHVHTHNHDHYVFPIGIMISLCFHAFLEGMPLAKGQHTELVYGIALHHIPAAFALGSVLLHAHQPKLKTIVFLGIFA
;
A
#
# COMPACT_ATOMS: atom_id res chain seq x y z
N MET A 1 0.61 -9.07 18.73
CA MET A 1 1.29 -7.93 18.09
C MET A 1 1.27 -6.78 19.09
N GLU A 2 2.41 -6.13 19.33
CA GLU A 2 2.48 -5.03 20.30
C GLU A 2 1.63 -3.83 19.85
N ALA A 3 0.91 -3.20 20.79
CA ALA A 3 -0.02 -2.10 20.49
C ALA A 3 0.65 -0.92 19.76
N TRP A 4 1.92 -0.64 20.06
CA TRP A 4 2.67 0.44 19.42
C TRP A 4 2.84 0.24 17.90
N LYS A 5 2.93 -1.01 17.43
CA LYS A 5 3.08 -1.31 16.00
C LYS A 5 1.83 -0.91 15.24
N LEU A 6 0.66 -1.22 15.80
CA LEU A 6 -0.63 -0.83 15.23
C LEU A 6 -0.78 0.70 15.18
N ILE A 7 -0.38 1.38 16.26
CA ILE A 7 -0.41 2.85 16.31
C ILE A 7 0.48 3.45 15.22
N VAL A 8 1.70 2.93 15.03
CA VAL A 8 2.62 3.40 13.99
C VAL A 8 2.04 3.19 12.59
N LEU A 9 1.58 1.98 12.27
CA LEU A 9 1.02 1.65 10.96
C LEU A 9 -0.20 2.52 10.64
N PHE A 10 -1.20 2.53 11.53
CA PHE A 10 -2.41 3.32 11.36
C PHE A 10 -2.09 4.82 11.22
N SER A 11 -1.28 5.38 12.13
CA SER A 11 -0.97 6.81 12.10
C SER A 11 -0.19 7.21 10.85
N SER A 12 0.76 6.39 10.39
CA SER A 12 1.52 6.65 9.16
C SER A 12 0.62 6.69 7.93
N ALA A 13 -0.26 5.70 7.76
CA ALA A 13 -1.19 5.66 6.64
C ALA A 13 -2.22 6.79 6.72
N PHE A 14 -2.85 6.98 7.89
CA PHE A 14 -3.90 7.98 8.08
C PHE A 14 -3.38 9.41 7.87
N PHE A 15 -2.31 9.80 8.57
CA PHE A 15 -1.75 11.14 8.41
C PHE A 15 -1.07 11.34 7.05
N GLY A 16 -0.45 10.28 6.50
CA GLY A 16 0.07 10.29 5.13
C GLY A 16 -1.01 10.63 4.11
N GLY A 17 -2.18 9.97 4.20
CA GLY A 17 -3.34 10.25 3.36
C GLY A 17 -3.93 11.65 3.59
N VAL A 18 -4.19 12.03 4.84
CA VAL A 18 -4.77 13.35 5.18
C VAL A 18 -3.86 14.50 4.73
N SER A 19 -2.54 14.28 4.64
CA SER A 19 -1.60 15.30 4.17
C SER A 19 -1.88 15.78 2.73
N VAL A 20 -2.68 15.05 1.93
CA VAL A 20 -3.14 15.48 0.61
C VAL A 20 -3.90 16.81 0.63
N PHE A 21 -4.54 17.16 1.75
CA PHE A 21 -5.22 18.44 1.89
C PHE A 21 -4.27 19.62 2.10
N LEU A 22 -3.05 19.34 2.57
CA LEU A 22 -2.01 20.34 2.85
C LEU A 22 -1.08 20.52 1.64
N PHE A 23 -0.76 19.42 0.96
CA PHE A 23 0.13 19.41 -0.19
C PHE A 23 -0.66 19.25 -1.48
N LYS A 24 -0.69 20.28 -2.33
CA LYS A 24 -1.21 20.10 -3.69
C LYS A 24 -0.32 19.11 -4.44
N SER A 25 -0.95 18.14 -5.11
CA SER A 25 -0.33 17.13 -5.99
C SER A 25 0.30 17.76 -7.25
N LYS A 26 1.25 18.68 -7.08
CA LYS A 26 2.01 19.30 -8.17
C LYS A 26 3.37 18.65 -8.39
N ASN A 27 3.83 17.81 -7.45
CA ASN A 27 5.16 17.19 -7.54
C ASN A 27 5.08 15.66 -7.43
N THR A 28 4.52 15.05 -8.47
CA THR A 28 4.37 13.59 -8.63
C THR A 28 5.73 12.86 -8.63
N ASN A 29 6.83 13.52 -9.01
CA ASN A 29 8.16 12.91 -9.02
C ASN A 29 8.69 12.57 -7.62
N ARG A 30 8.48 13.43 -6.63
CA ARG A 30 8.93 13.14 -5.26
C ARG A 30 8.15 11.98 -4.65
N LEU A 31 6.84 11.93 -4.90
CA LEU A 31 6.00 10.82 -4.47
C LEU A 31 6.45 9.50 -5.09
N LYS A 32 6.68 9.49 -6.41
CA LYS A 32 7.24 8.32 -7.11
C LYS A 32 8.58 7.88 -6.51
N LEU A 33 9.48 8.81 -6.21
CA LEU A 33 10.79 8.47 -5.66
C LEU A 33 10.68 7.82 -4.26
N VAL A 34 9.85 8.38 -3.37
CA VAL A 34 9.65 7.81 -2.02
C VAL A 34 8.93 6.45 -2.11
N LEU A 35 7.99 6.31 -3.03
CA LEU A 35 7.25 5.08 -3.27
C LEU A 35 8.16 3.98 -3.84
N SER A 36 9.01 4.30 -4.83
CA SER A 36 10.01 3.36 -5.35
C SER A 36 11.06 2.99 -4.30
N PHE A 37 11.51 3.94 -3.48
CA PHE A 37 12.46 3.69 -2.40
C PHE A 37 11.87 2.75 -1.33
N SER A 38 10.67 3.05 -0.84
CA SER A 38 9.98 2.24 0.17
C SER A 38 9.60 0.85 -0.38
N GLY A 39 9.14 0.76 -1.63
CA GLY A 39 8.88 -0.52 -2.29
C GLY A 39 10.15 -1.37 -2.44
N ALA A 40 11.28 -0.76 -2.84
CA ALA A 40 12.57 -1.46 -2.90
C ALA A 40 13.05 -1.93 -1.52
N TYR A 41 12.79 -1.15 -0.47
CA TYR A 41 13.10 -1.52 0.91
C TYR A 41 12.28 -2.75 1.37
N LEU A 42 10.96 -2.75 1.11
CA LEU A 42 10.11 -3.91 1.40
C LEU A 42 10.52 -5.15 0.60
N PHE A 43 10.84 -4.98 -0.68
CA PHE A 43 11.39 -6.07 -1.51
C PHE A 43 12.68 -6.64 -0.92
N ALA A 44 13.59 -5.78 -0.45
CA ALA A 44 14.82 -6.22 0.21
C ALA A 44 14.54 -7.01 1.49
N ILE A 45 13.60 -6.60 2.34
CA ILE A 45 13.20 -7.37 3.53
C ILE A 45 12.63 -8.73 3.12
N THR A 46 11.77 -8.78 2.10
CA THR A 46 11.20 -10.03 1.60
C THR A 46 12.29 -11.02 1.17
N ILE A 47 13.31 -10.57 0.43
CA ILE A 47 14.40 -11.44 -0.03
C ILE A 47 15.36 -11.83 1.10
N LEU A 48 15.72 -10.89 1.98
CA LEU A 48 16.79 -11.11 2.96
C LEU A 48 16.30 -11.76 4.26
N HIS A 49 15.03 -11.62 4.60
CA HIS A 49 14.47 -12.11 5.86
C HIS A 49 13.32 -13.11 5.61
N LEU A 50 12.26 -12.69 4.92
CA LEU A 50 11.04 -13.51 4.81
C LEU A 50 11.25 -14.78 3.97
N MET A 51 11.94 -14.68 2.83
CA MET A 51 12.26 -15.79 1.93
C MET A 51 13.06 -16.90 2.65
N PRO A 52 14.24 -16.61 3.27
CA PRO A 52 14.95 -17.61 4.06
C PRO A 52 14.09 -18.26 5.14
N ASP A 53 13.29 -17.46 5.85
CA ASP A 53 12.47 -17.94 6.95
C ASP A 53 11.41 -18.94 6.49
N VAL A 54 10.69 -18.66 5.39
CA VAL A 54 9.67 -19.61 4.90
C VAL A 54 10.29 -20.90 4.36
N TYR A 55 11.40 -20.81 3.63
CA TYR A 55 12.08 -22.00 3.08
C TYR A 55 12.77 -22.86 4.14
N SER A 56 13.03 -22.33 5.34
CA SER A 56 13.60 -23.08 6.46
C SER A 56 12.77 -24.30 6.90
N SER A 57 11.46 -24.31 6.60
CA SER A 57 10.57 -25.43 6.93
C SER A 57 10.81 -26.71 6.12
N GLY A 58 11.56 -26.62 5.02
CA GLY A 58 11.88 -27.77 4.14
C GLY A 58 10.71 -28.28 3.29
N ASN A 59 9.56 -27.60 3.30
CA ASN A 59 8.41 -27.98 2.47
C ASN A 59 8.62 -27.53 1.01
N PRO A 60 8.68 -28.46 0.03
CA PRO A 60 8.90 -28.12 -1.37
C PRO A 60 7.76 -27.30 -2.00
N ASP A 61 6.55 -27.35 -1.42
CA ASP A 61 5.36 -26.68 -1.96
C ASP A 61 5.36 -25.16 -1.71
N ILE A 62 6.28 -24.64 -0.88
CA ILE A 62 6.36 -23.20 -0.55
C ILE A 62 6.49 -22.33 -1.79
N GLY A 63 7.24 -22.79 -2.79
CA GLY A 63 7.38 -22.05 -4.05
C GLY A 63 6.04 -21.84 -4.75
N LEU A 64 5.12 -22.80 -4.67
CA LEU A 64 3.77 -22.67 -5.25
C LEU A 64 2.93 -21.64 -4.49
N PHE A 65 3.03 -21.59 -3.16
CA PHE A 65 2.33 -20.58 -2.35
C PHE A 65 2.87 -19.17 -2.61
N ILE A 66 4.20 -19.01 -2.74
CA ILE A 66 4.82 -17.72 -3.11
C ILE A 66 4.32 -17.27 -4.48
N LEU A 67 4.35 -18.17 -5.48
CA LEU A 67 3.87 -17.84 -6.83
C LEU A 67 2.38 -17.49 -6.84
N GLY A 68 1.56 -18.21 -6.07
CA GLY A 68 0.14 -17.92 -5.91
C GLY A 68 -0.13 -16.56 -5.29
N GLY A 69 0.61 -16.20 -4.23
CA GLY A 69 0.54 -14.88 -3.60
C GLY A 69 0.99 -13.76 -4.54
N PHE A 70 2.08 -13.97 -5.28
CA PHE A 70 2.58 -13.01 -6.27
C PHE A 70 1.58 -12.79 -7.41
N LEU A 71 0.99 -13.87 -7.95
CA LEU A 71 -0.06 -13.77 -8.97
C LEU A 71 -1.27 -13.00 -8.44
N LEU A 72 -1.69 -13.26 -7.20
CA LEU A 72 -2.78 -12.54 -6.55
C LEU A 72 -2.46 -11.04 -6.42
N GLN A 73 -1.23 -10.68 -6.04
CA GLN A 73 -0.79 -9.28 -6.00
C GLN A 73 -0.82 -8.62 -7.37
N ILE A 74 -0.35 -9.29 -8.44
CA ILE A 74 -0.44 -8.76 -9.82
C ILE A 74 -1.91 -8.52 -10.22
N LEU A 75 -2.81 -9.46 -9.89
CA LEU A 75 -4.23 -9.29 -10.19
C LEU A 75 -4.82 -8.08 -9.47
N MET A 76 -4.46 -7.87 -8.20
CA MET A 76 -4.88 -6.68 -7.45
C MET A 76 -4.30 -5.40 -8.07
N GLU A 77 -3.03 -5.42 -8.47
CA GLU A 77 -2.36 -4.28 -9.08
C GLU A 77 -3.11 -3.80 -10.34
N GLN A 78 -3.60 -4.72 -11.18
CA GLN A 78 -4.42 -4.39 -12.35
C GLN A 78 -5.72 -3.65 -11.98
N PHE A 79 -6.35 -3.98 -10.85
CA PHE A 79 -7.52 -3.24 -10.35
C PHE A 79 -7.18 -1.86 -9.77
N SER A 80 -5.93 -1.63 -9.38
CA SER A 80 -5.46 -0.34 -8.82
C SER A 80 -4.91 0.62 -9.89
N GLU A 81 -4.80 0.19 -11.16
CA GLU A 81 -4.09 0.89 -12.24
C GLU A 81 -2.63 1.29 -11.89
N GLY A 82 -2.01 0.63 -10.91
CA GLY A 82 -0.64 0.96 -10.48
C GLY A 82 -0.53 2.31 -9.75
N ILE A 83 -1.58 2.72 -9.02
CA ILE A 83 -1.54 3.90 -8.14
C ILE A 83 -0.42 3.79 -7.09
N GLU A 84 -0.11 2.56 -6.64
CA GLU A 84 1.02 2.19 -5.77
C GLU A 84 2.40 2.37 -6.43
N HIS A 85 2.43 2.74 -7.71
CA HIS A 85 3.64 3.10 -8.44
C HIS A 85 3.60 4.56 -8.93
N GLY A 86 2.60 5.33 -8.50
CA GLY A 86 2.45 6.76 -8.80
C GLY A 86 1.99 7.05 -10.23
N HIS A 87 1.45 6.04 -10.93
CA HIS A 87 0.83 6.19 -12.25
C HIS A 87 -0.59 6.74 -12.09
N VAL A 88 -0.72 8.05 -11.90
CA VAL A 88 -2.03 8.73 -11.99
C VAL A 88 -2.28 9.05 -13.46
N HIS A 89 -2.97 8.15 -14.18
CA HIS A 89 -3.39 8.40 -15.56
C HIS A 89 -4.69 9.22 -15.58
N THR A 90 -4.62 10.44 -16.10
CA THR A 90 -5.79 11.31 -16.30
C THR A 90 -6.45 10.99 -17.64
N HIS A 91 -7.33 10.00 -17.70
CA HIS A 91 -8.17 9.80 -18.88
C HIS A 91 -9.48 10.59 -18.76
N ASN A 92 -9.74 11.40 -19.79
CA ASN A 92 -10.71 12.49 -19.82
C ASN A 92 -12.10 12.00 -20.30
N HIS A 93 -12.65 10.95 -19.69
CA HIS A 93 -13.97 10.41 -20.07
C HIS A 93 -14.85 10.08 -18.86
N ASP A 94 -16.10 10.55 -18.94
CA ASP A 94 -17.19 10.51 -17.94
C ASP A 94 -17.69 9.10 -17.56
N HIS A 95 -16.81 8.20 -17.12
CA HIS A 95 -17.21 6.95 -16.49
C HIS A 95 -16.89 6.97 -14.99
N TYR A 96 -17.88 7.41 -14.22
CA TYR A 96 -17.90 7.57 -12.77
C TYR A 96 -17.92 6.25 -11.95
N VAL A 97 -17.35 5.16 -12.48
CA VAL A 97 -17.35 3.85 -11.81
C VAL A 97 -15.93 3.49 -11.37
N PHE A 98 -15.24 4.37 -10.61
CA PHE A 98 -13.83 4.11 -10.27
C PHE A 98 -13.24 4.84 -9.04
N PRO A 99 -13.77 4.63 -7.81
CA PRO A 99 -12.91 4.75 -6.61
C PRO A 99 -12.94 3.51 -5.70
N ILE A 100 -14.02 2.72 -5.76
CA ILE A 100 -14.22 1.59 -4.85
C ILE A 100 -13.35 0.38 -5.25
N GLY A 101 -13.16 0.13 -6.54
CA GLY A 101 -12.27 -0.95 -7.02
C GLY A 101 -10.81 -0.72 -6.59
N ILE A 102 -10.31 0.51 -6.76
CA ILE A 102 -9.00 0.93 -6.26
C ILE A 102 -8.94 0.75 -4.74
N MET A 103 -9.95 1.22 -4.00
CA MET A 103 -9.98 1.09 -2.54
C MET A 103 -9.87 -0.38 -2.10
N ILE A 104 -10.70 -1.27 -2.68
CA ILE A 104 -10.68 -2.69 -2.34
C ILE A 104 -9.33 -3.31 -2.66
N SER A 105 -8.77 -3.01 -3.84
CA SER A 105 -7.45 -3.51 -4.25
C SER A 105 -6.34 -3.05 -3.29
N LEU A 106 -6.25 -1.75 -3.01
CA LEU A 106 -5.23 -1.18 -2.11
C LEU A 106 -5.37 -1.70 -0.68
N CYS A 107 -6.60 -1.80 -0.15
CA CYS A 107 -6.82 -2.37 1.18
C CYS A 107 -6.37 -3.84 1.23
N PHE A 108 -6.66 -4.61 0.18
CA PHE A 108 -6.26 -6.00 0.11
C PHE A 108 -4.74 -6.15 -0.06
N HIS A 109 -4.11 -5.31 -0.88
CA HIS A 109 -2.65 -5.24 -0.99
C HIS A 109 -2.01 -4.95 0.39
N ALA A 110 -2.42 -3.86 1.05
CA ALA A 110 -1.90 -3.47 2.36
C ALA A 110 -2.12 -4.56 3.42
N PHE A 111 -3.24 -5.28 3.35
CA PHE A 111 -3.51 -6.43 4.21
C PHE A 111 -2.53 -7.58 3.96
N LEU A 112 -2.26 -7.94 2.70
CA LEU A 112 -1.29 -8.98 2.35
C LEU A 112 0.13 -8.61 2.79
N GLU A 113 0.55 -7.35 2.61
CA GLU A 113 1.84 -6.85 3.10
C GLU A 113 1.97 -6.94 4.63
N GLY A 114 0.86 -6.75 5.36
CA GLY A 114 0.82 -6.84 6.82
C GLY A 114 0.83 -8.26 7.38
N MET A 115 0.49 -9.29 6.59
CA MET A 115 0.39 -10.67 7.08
C MET A 115 1.65 -11.21 7.76
N PRO A 116 2.88 -10.98 7.25
CA PRO A 116 4.09 -11.47 7.89
C PRO A 116 4.30 -10.89 9.31
N LEU A 117 3.71 -9.74 9.64
CA LEU A 117 3.76 -9.17 11.00
C LEU A 117 3.02 -10.03 12.05
N ALA A 118 2.12 -10.92 11.63
CA ALA A 118 1.41 -11.81 12.52
C ALA A 118 2.32 -12.89 13.13
N LYS A 119 3.39 -13.28 12.42
CA LYS A 119 4.38 -14.26 12.85
C LYS A 119 5.78 -13.67 12.75
N GLY A 120 6.24 -13.05 13.84
CA GLY A 120 7.63 -12.61 13.97
C GLY A 120 7.81 -11.31 14.74
N GLN A 121 9.06 -10.97 15.02
CA GLN A 121 9.45 -9.69 15.60
C GLN A 121 10.18 -8.81 14.57
N HIS A 122 9.57 -8.63 13.39
CA HIS A 122 10.15 -7.79 12.33
C HIS A 122 9.82 -6.32 12.56
N THR A 123 10.65 -5.63 13.33
CA THR A 123 10.48 -4.19 13.59
C THR A 123 10.86 -3.38 12.35
N GLU A 124 11.87 -3.84 11.62
CA GLU A 124 12.27 -3.37 10.29
C GLU A 124 11.11 -3.43 9.28
N LEU A 125 10.31 -4.51 9.30
CA LEU A 125 9.14 -4.63 8.42
C LEU A 125 8.04 -3.64 8.80
N VAL A 126 7.80 -3.39 10.09
CA VAL A 126 6.84 -2.36 10.54
C VAL A 126 7.22 -0.98 10.00
N TYR A 127 8.50 -0.60 10.11
CA TYR A 127 8.97 0.68 9.59
C TYR A 127 8.92 0.74 8.06
N GLY A 128 9.22 -0.37 7.38
CA GLY A 128 9.09 -0.46 5.92
C GLY A 128 7.67 -0.24 5.44
N ILE A 129 6.71 -0.95 6.05
CA ILE A 129 5.28 -0.84 5.71
C ILE A 129 4.78 0.57 6.03
N ALA A 130 5.11 1.11 7.20
CA ALA A 130 4.73 2.47 7.58
C ALA A 130 5.25 3.53 6.57
N LEU A 131 6.50 3.40 6.13
CA LEU A 131 7.08 4.29 5.13
C LEU A 131 6.42 4.13 3.76
N HIS A 132 6.05 2.91 3.36
CA HIS A 132 5.40 2.63 2.09
C HIS A 132 3.95 3.11 2.05
N HIS A 133 3.22 2.98 3.17
CA HIS A 133 1.81 3.34 3.27
C HIS A 133 1.59 4.85 3.26
N ILE A 134 2.58 5.68 3.62
CA ILE A 134 2.47 7.14 3.54
C ILE A 134 2.25 7.61 2.08
N PRO A 135 3.13 7.31 1.10
CA PRO A 135 2.89 7.67 -0.30
C PRO A 135 1.65 6.99 -0.90
N ALA A 136 1.37 5.73 -0.54
CA ALA A 136 0.20 5.01 -1.06
C ALA A 136 -1.12 5.66 -0.61
N ALA A 137 -1.25 5.98 0.68
CA ALA A 137 -2.41 6.69 1.22
C ALA A 137 -2.55 8.09 0.62
N PHE A 138 -1.42 8.80 0.39
CA PHE A 138 -1.42 10.10 -0.28
C PHE A 138 -1.95 10.00 -1.73
N ALA A 139 -1.53 8.96 -2.46
CA ALA A 139 -1.96 8.72 -3.82
C ALA A 139 -3.47 8.40 -3.88
N LEU A 140 -3.96 7.54 -2.98
CA LEU A 140 -5.38 7.25 -2.82
C LEU A 140 -6.19 8.52 -2.50
N GLY A 141 -5.73 9.33 -1.54
CA GLY A 141 -6.35 10.62 -1.22
C GLY A 141 -6.40 11.55 -2.42
N SER A 142 -5.34 11.58 -3.24
CA SER A 142 -5.26 12.39 -4.46
C SER A 142 -6.30 11.95 -5.50
N VAL A 143 -6.46 10.64 -5.70
CA VAL A 143 -7.43 10.06 -6.63
C VAL A 143 -8.86 10.32 -6.16
N LEU A 144 -9.15 10.17 -4.87
CA LEU A 144 -10.47 10.45 -4.31
C LEU A 144 -10.88 11.91 -4.48
N LEU A 145 -9.94 12.85 -4.27
CA LEU A 145 -10.20 14.27 -4.49
C LEU A 145 -10.35 14.62 -5.98
N HIS A 146 -9.57 13.98 -6.86
CA HIS A 146 -9.72 14.14 -8.30
C HIS A 146 -11.07 13.59 -8.81
N ALA A 147 -11.57 12.52 -8.18
CA ALA A 147 -12.93 11.99 -8.38
C ALA A 147 -14.04 12.83 -7.72
N HIS A 148 -13.73 14.07 -7.31
CA HIS A 148 -14.66 15.04 -6.71
C HIS A 148 -15.40 14.50 -5.46
N GLN A 149 -14.80 13.56 -4.73
CA GLN A 149 -15.37 13.09 -3.47
C GLN A 149 -15.33 14.21 -2.41
N PRO A 150 -16.39 14.35 -1.60
CA PRO A 150 -16.42 15.36 -0.55
C PRO A 150 -15.36 15.04 0.52
N LYS A 151 -14.72 16.09 1.06
CA LYS A 151 -13.59 15.97 1.99
C LYS A 151 -13.85 14.99 3.15
N LEU A 152 -15.06 15.01 3.72
CA LEU A 152 -15.43 14.11 4.81
C LEU A 152 -15.43 12.64 4.36
N LYS A 153 -15.97 12.32 3.18
CA LYS A 153 -15.92 10.95 2.64
C LYS A 153 -14.48 10.54 2.35
N THR A 154 -13.65 11.43 1.81
CA THR A 154 -12.22 11.15 1.61
C THR A 154 -11.52 10.80 2.92
N ILE A 155 -11.74 11.57 3.98
CA ILE A 155 -11.14 11.28 5.31
C ILE A 155 -11.63 9.94 5.86
N VAL A 156 -12.93 9.65 5.74
CA VAL A 156 -13.50 8.35 6.16
C VAL A 156 -12.86 7.20 5.39
N PHE A 157 -12.73 7.33 4.07
CA PHE A 157 -12.10 6.34 3.21
C PHE A 157 -10.61 6.14 3.52
N LEU A 158 -9.86 7.21 3.79
CA LEU A 158 -8.49 7.10 4.25
C LEU A 158 -8.37 6.43 5.63
N GLY A 159 -9.35 6.64 6.51
CA GLY A 159 -9.43 5.93 7.80
C GLY A 159 -9.87 4.47 7.69
N ILE A 160 -10.50 4.07 6.59
CA ILE A 160 -10.80 2.65 6.29
C ILE A 160 -9.57 1.96 5.68
N PHE A 161 -8.78 2.69 4.91
CA PHE A 161 -7.53 2.19 4.33
C PHE A 161 -6.42 2.00 5.38
N ALA A 162 -6.30 2.95 6.33
CA ALA A 162 -5.30 2.94 7.39
C ALA A 162 -5.58 1.90 8.48
#